data_AF-A0AAW0SP24-F1
#
_entry.id   AF-A0AAW0SP24-F1
#
_cell.length_a   1.000
_cell.length_b   1.000
_cell.length_c   1.000
_cell.angle_alpha   90.00
_cell.angle_beta   90.00
_cell.angle_gamma   90.00
#
_symmetry.space_group_name_H-M   'P 1'
#
loop_
_entity.id
_entity.type
_entity.pdbx_description
1 polymer ?
#
loop_
_entity_poly.entity_id
_entity_poly.type
_entity_poly.pdbx_seq_one_letter_code
_entity_poly.pdbx_strand_id
1 'polypeptide(L)'
;MSSQVRQNYHEECEASINKQINMELYASYVYLSMSYYFDRDDVALPGMKKYFKDSSDEEREHAQILMKYQNQRGGRIVLQAIAAPCQQEWGNAHDALQAALDLEKQVNQVSLKKTYKCIVF
;
A
#
# COMPACT_ATOMS: atom_id res chain seq x y z
N MET A 1 -22.39 17.66 6.77
CA MET A 1 -22.48 18.62 5.64
C MET A 1 -21.59 18.09 4.52
N SER A 2 -22.11 18.02 3.29
CA SER A 2 -21.31 17.59 2.13
C SER A 2 -20.24 18.64 1.77
N SER A 3 -19.09 18.18 1.30
CA SER A 3 -18.01 19.08 0.83
C SER A 3 -18.47 19.87 -0.39
N GLN A 4 -18.16 21.18 -0.45
CA GLN A 4 -18.56 22.05 -1.57
C GLN A 4 -17.97 21.61 -2.92
N VAL A 5 -16.82 20.94 -2.91
CA VAL A 5 -16.12 20.46 -4.10
C VAL A 5 -16.54 19.05 -4.53
N ARG A 6 -17.45 18.40 -3.80
CA ARG A 6 -17.86 17.02 -4.09
C ARG A 6 -18.84 16.98 -5.24
N GLN A 7 -18.41 16.44 -6.38
CA GLN A 7 -19.24 16.24 -7.56
C GLN A 7 -18.99 14.84 -8.17
N ASN A 8 -20.07 14.10 -8.46
CA ASN A 8 -20.04 12.74 -9.01
C ASN A 8 -19.07 11.81 -8.25
N TYR A 9 -19.03 11.92 -6.91
CA TYR A 9 -18.15 11.09 -6.09
C TYR A 9 -18.99 10.31 -5.08
N HIS A 10 -19.30 9.06 -5.43
CA HIS A 10 -20.16 8.20 -4.62
C HIS A 10 -19.46 7.79 -3.31
N GLU A 11 -20.25 7.58 -2.25
CA GLU A 11 -19.72 7.18 -0.93
C GLU A 11 -18.97 5.84 -0.99
N GLU A 12 -19.42 4.91 -1.83
CA GLU A 12 -18.71 3.63 -2.06
C GLU A 12 -17.29 3.84 -2.63
N CYS A 13 -17.12 4.86 -3.46
CA CYS A 13 -15.82 5.21 -4.02
C CYS A 13 -14.90 5.86 -2.98
N GLU A 14 -15.44 6.73 -2.14
CA GLU A 14 -14.72 7.30 -1.01
C GLU A 14 -14.25 6.21 -0.04
N ALA A 15 -15.13 5.27 0.31
CA ALA A 15 -14.81 4.15 1.18
C ALA A 15 -13.75 3.22 0.55
N SER A 16 -13.86 2.96 -0.76
CA SER A 16 -12.88 2.14 -1.48
C SER A 16 -11.50 2.80 -1.56
N ILE A 17 -11.43 4.11 -1.75
CA ILE A 17 -10.16 4.85 -1.71
C ILE A 17 -9.54 4.80 -0.31
N ASN A 18 -10.32 4.99 0.76
CA ASN A 18 -9.81 4.86 2.13
C ASN A 18 -9.28 3.45 2.41
N LYS A 19 -9.99 2.42 1.93
CA LYS A 19 -9.51 1.03 2.03
C LYS A 19 -8.19 0.85 1.27
N GLN A 20 -8.06 1.41 0.07
CA GLN A 20 -6.83 1.27 -0.69
C GLN A 20 -5.66 2.02 -0.06
N ILE A 21 -5.88 3.22 0.47
CA ILE A 21 -4.86 3.94 1.24
C ILE A 21 -4.29 3.06 2.35
N ASN A 22 -5.15 2.35 3.11
CA ASN A 22 -4.67 1.46 4.17
C ASN A 22 -3.91 0.24 3.62
N MET A 23 -4.29 -0.27 2.44
CA MET A 23 -3.60 -1.37 1.78
C MET A 23 -2.20 -0.98 1.32
N GLU A 24 -2.03 0.19 0.69
CA GLU A 24 -0.70 0.67 0.26
C GLU A 24 0.20 0.93 1.48
N LEU A 25 -0.36 1.49 2.57
CA LEU A 25 0.37 1.67 3.82
C LEU A 25 0.78 0.33 4.46
N TYR A 26 -0.08 -0.68 4.39
CA TYR A 26 0.25 -2.04 4.83
C TYR A 26 1.36 -2.65 3.96
N ALA A 27 1.27 -2.53 2.63
CA ALA A 27 2.30 -3.01 1.72
C ALA A 27 3.66 -2.33 1.98
N SER A 28 3.65 -1.00 2.16
CA SER A 28 4.82 -0.24 2.58
C SER A 28 5.43 -0.78 3.89
N TYR A 29 4.58 -1.15 4.86
CA TYR A 29 5.05 -1.70 6.14
C TYR A 29 5.63 -3.11 6.03
N VAL A 30 5.05 -3.97 5.17
CA VAL A 30 5.59 -5.29 4.86
C VAL A 30 6.96 -5.18 4.18
N TYR A 31 7.08 -4.32 3.16
CA TYR A 31 8.37 -4.10 2.49
C TYR A 31 9.43 -3.51 3.43
N LEU A 32 9.03 -2.67 4.38
CA LEU A 32 9.93 -2.17 5.42
C LEU A 32 10.48 -3.31 6.29
N SER A 33 9.62 -4.25 6.70
CA SER A 33 10.03 -5.46 7.44
C SER A 33 11.00 -6.31 6.62
N MET A 34 10.71 -6.57 5.35
CA MET A 34 11.62 -7.28 4.44
C MET A 34 12.98 -6.59 4.33
N SER A 35 12.99 -5.27 4.14
CA SER A 35 14.21 -4.48 4.00
C SER A 35 15.15 -4.66 5.20
N TYR A 36 14.62 -4.48 6.41
CA TYR A 36 15.42 -4.60 7.64
C TYR A 36 15.78 -6.03 8.02
N TYR A 37 15.01 -7.03 7.56
CA TYR A 37 15.42 -8.42 7.68
C TYR A 37 16.68 -8.71 6.86
N PHE A 38 16.76 -8.25 5.60
CA PHE A 38 17.95 -8.42 4.77
C PHE A 38 19.15 -7.55 5.18
N ASP A 39 18.94 -6.59 6.10
CA ASP A 39 19.98 -5.74 6.70
C ASP A 39 20.64 -6.39 7.93
N ARG A 40 20.08 -7.48 8.47
CA ARG A 40 20.65 -8.18 9.63
C ARG A 40 22.03 -8.74 9.31
N ASP A 41 22.88 -8.83 10.32
CA ASP A 41 24.25 -9.36 10.20
C ASP A 41 24.29 -10.85 9.81
N ASP A 42 23.27 -11.61 10.17
CA ASP A 42 23.14 -13.04 9.86
C ASP A 42 22.51 -13.34 8.49
N VAL A 43 22.02 -12.31 7.77
CA VAL A 43 21.48 -12.41 6.40
C VAL A 43 22.36 -11.64 5.41
N ALA A 44 22.67 -10.38 5.71
CA ALA A 44 23.64 -9.52 5.04
C ALA A 44 23.52 -9.45 3.50
N LEU A 45 22.30 -9.22 2.99
CA LEU A 45 22.04 -9.05 1.54
C LEU A 45 21.68 -7.60 1.21
N PRO A 46 22.67 -6.70 1.05
CA PRO A 46 22.44 -5.26 0.91
C PRO A 46 21.64 -4.88 -0.35
N GLY A 47 21.76 -5.68 -1.43
CA GLY A 47 20.96 -5.49 -2.64
C GLY A 47 19.47 -5.71 -2.41
N MET A 48 19.11 -6.77 -1.69
CA MET A 48 17.72 -7.06 -1.31
C MET A 48 17.18 -6.03 -0.33
N LYS A 49 18.01 -5.64 0.66
CA LYS A 49 17.68 -4.56 1.59
C LYS A 49 17.33 -3.28 0.86
N LYS A 50 18.16 -2.86 -0.11
CA LYS A 50 17.90 -1.65 -0.91
C LYS A 50 16.63 -1.79 -1.73
N TYR A 51 16.46 -2.91 -2.44
CA TYR A 51 15.27 -3.16 -3.26
C TYR A 51 13.98 -3.01 -2.45
N PHE A 52 13.85 -3.72 -1.33
CA PHE A 52 12.65 -3.62 -0.51
C PHE A 52 12.51 -2.28 0.21
N LYS A 53 13.62 -1.56 0.46
CA LYS A 53 13.55 -0.19 0.99
C LYS A 53 12.90 0.75 -0.03
N ASP A 54 13.33 0.66 -1.28
CA ASP A 54 12.81 1.46 -2.37
C ASP A 54 11.32 1.12 -2.62
N SER A 55 10.95 -0.17 -2.64
CA SER A 55 9.54 -0.61 -2.75
C SER A 55 8.67 -0.10 -1.60
N SER A 56 9.18 -0.12 -0.35
CA SER A 56 8.47 0.44 0.79
C SER A 56 8.19 1.95 0.63
N ASP A 57 9.14 2.69 0.07
CA ASP A 57 8.99 4.12 -0.16
C ASP A 57 8.02 4.41 -1.31
N GLU A 58 8.04 3.61 -2.39
CA GLU A 58 7.11 3.69 -3.52
C GLU A 58 5.66 3.46 -3.07
N GLU A 59 5.38 2.42 -2.28
CA GLU A 59 4.01 2.16 -1.80
C GLU A 59 3.51 3.25 -0.85
N ARG A 60 4.41 3.88 -0.09
CA ARG A 60 4.04 5.05 0.72
C ARG A 60 3.69 6.24 -0.15
N GLU A 61 4.38 6.44 -1.27
CA GLU A 61 4.05 7.47 -2.25
C GLU A 61 2.68 7.20 -2.91
N HIS A 62 2.40 5.94 -3.29
CA HIS A 62 1.08 5.53 -3.79
C HIS A 62 -0.05 5.88 -2.81
N ALA A 63 0.12 5.58 -1.51
CA ALA A 63 -0.83 5.95 -0.48
C ALA A 63 -1.08 7.47 -0.43
N GLN A 64 -0.02 8.28 -0.53
CA GLN A 64 -0.10 9.75 -0.49
C GLN A 64 -0.80 10.32 -1.73
N ILE A 65 -0.56 9.74 -2.91
CA ILE A 65 -1.26 10.11 -4.14
C ILE A 65 -2.76 9.89 -3.97
N LEU A 66 -3.17 8.76 -3.41
CA LEU A 66 -4.59 8.45 -3.14
C LEU A 66 -5.20 9.37 -2.09
N MET A 67 -4.47 9.70 -1.01
CA MET A 67 -4.92 10.69 -0.02
C MET A 67 -5.16 12.06 -0.66
N LYS A 68 -4.23 12.51 -1.52
CA LYS A 68 -4.37 13.77 -2.25
C LYS A 68 -5.59 13.73 -3.16
N TYR A 69 -5.79 12.64 -3.89
CA TYR A 69 -6.95 12.43 -4.75
C TYR A 69 -8.28 12.44 -3.97
N GLN A 70 -8.34 11.76 -2.81
CA GLN A 70 -9.50 11.74 -1.92
C GLN A 70 -9.95 13.16 -1.54
N ASN A 71 -8.99 14.00 -1.14
CA ASN A 71 -9.25 15.40 -0.79
C ASN A 71 -9.70 16.23 -2.01
N GLN A 72 -9.08 16.01 -3.18
CA GLN A 72 -9.45 16.70 -4.42
C GLN A 72 -10.90 16.41 -4.84
N ARG A 73 -11.39 15.18 -4.65
CA ARG A 73 -12.78 14.80 -4.95
C ARG A 73 -13.78 15.20 -3.86
N GLY A 74 -13.32 15.86 -2.80
CA GLY A 74 -14.17 16.28 -1.67
C GLY A 74 -14.54 15.14 -0.71
N GLY A 75 -13.84 14.02 -0.76
CA GLY A 75 -13.93 12.94 0.23
C GLY A 75 -13.26 13.30 1.55
N ARG A 76 -13.28 12.36 2.49
CA ARG A 76 -12.62 12.44 3.80
C ARG A 76 -11.72 11.24 3.98
N ILE A 77 -10.47 11.52 4.31
CA ILE A 77 -9.49 10.49 4.65
C ILE A 77 -9.82 9.95 6.03
N VAL A 78 -10.02 8.64 6.13
CA VAL A 78 -10.21 7.93 7.40
C VAL A 78 -9.10 6.90 7.52
N LEU A 79 -8.03 7.25 8.24
CA LEU A 79 -6.91 6.34 8.49
C LEU A 79 -7.31 5.27 9.50
N GLN A 80 -6.88 4.04 9.23
CA GLN A 80 -7.11 2.88 10.08
C GLN A 80 -5.78 2.39 10.66
N ALA A 81 -5.86 1.45 11.60
CA ALA A 81 -4.68 0.74 12.05
C ALA A 81 -4.05 -0.03 10.89
N ILE A 82 -2.74 0.13 10.74
CA ILE A 82 -1.94 -0.68 9.81
C ILE A 82 -1.61 -1.97 10.55
N ALA A 83 -2.07 -3.11 10.03
CA ALA A 83 -1.77 -4.40 10.63
C ALA A 83 -0.26 -4.67 10.58
N ALA A 84 0.27 -5.33 11.61
CA ALA A 84 1.64 -5.81 11.56
C ALA A 84 1.78 -6.86 10.43
N PRO A 85 2.94 -6.92 9.75
CA PRO A 85 3.22 -7.98 8.79
C PRO A 85 3.03 -9.36 9.42
N CYS A 86 2.37 -10.28 8.71
CA CYS A 86 2.10 -11.63 9.19
C CYS A 86 3.36 -12.48 9.39
N GLN A 87 4.47 -12.07 8.77
CA GLN A 87 5.76 -12.72 8.80
C GLN A 87 6.84 -11.70 9.15
N GLN A 88 7.84 -12.13 9.92
CA GLN A 88 8.97 -11.29 10.36
C GLN A 88 10.32 -11.86 9.91
N GLU A 89 10.34 -13.14 9.52
CA GLU A 89 11.51 -13.88 9.05
C GLU A 89 11.26 -14.24 7.58
N TRP A 90 12.01 -13.67 6.63
CA TRP A 90 11.68 -13.74 5.20
C TRP A 90 12.45 -14.81 4.42
N GLY A 91 13.24 -15.64 5.12
CA GLY A 91 13.97 -16.75 4.51
C GLY A 91 15.08 -16.27 3.58
N ASN A 92 15.18 -16.88 2.41
CA ASN A 92 16.13 -16.47 1.37
C ASN A 92 15.49 -15.45 0.41
N ALA A 93 16.29 -14.93 -0.52
CA ALA A 93 15.82 -13.95 -1.50
C ALA A 93 14.65 -14.43 -2.37
N HIS A 94 14.63 -15.72 -2.74
CA HIS A 94 13.54 -16.29 -3.55
C HIS A 94 12.22 -16.28 -2.78
N ASP A 95 12.23 -16.69 -1.51
CA ASP A 95 11.03 -16.75 -0.68
C ASP A 95 10.46 -15.34 -0.42
N ALA A 96 11.33 -14.37 -0.16
CA ALA A 96 10.93 -12.98 0.00
C ALA A 96 10.33 -12.38 -1.29
N LEU A 97 10.92 -12.67 -2.46
CA LEU A 97 10.38 -12.22 -3.75
C LEU A 97 9.04 -12.89 -4.07
N GLN A 98 8.86 -14.16 -3.71
CA GLN A 98 7.60 -14.85 -3.86
C GLN A 98 6.51 -14.22 -2.97
N ALA A 99 6.84 -13.91 -1.71
CA ALA A 99 5.94 -13.22 -0.80
C ALA A 99 5.59 -11.81 -1.31
N ALA A 100 6.56 -11.06 -1.84
CA ALA A 100 6.34 -9.76 -2.47
C ALA A 100 5.39 -9.87 -3.67
N LEU A 101 5.62 -10.83 -4.56
CA LEU A 101 4.75 -11.07 -5.72
C LEU A 101 3.29 -11.37 -5.31
N ASP A 102 3.11 -12.14 -4.24
CA ASP A 102 1.77 -12.48 -3.77
C ASP A 102 1.08 -11.29 -3.06
N LEU A 103 1.85 -10.44 -2.38
CA LEU A 103 1.37 -9.14 -1.87
C LEU A 103 0.90 -8.24 -3.02
N GLU A 104 1.70 -8.09 -4.07
CA GLU A 104 1.35 -7.28 -5.25
C GLU A 104 0.08 -7.78 -5.94
N LYS A 105 -0.07 -9.11 -6.07
CA LYS A 105 -1.31 -9.69 -6.60
C LYS A 105 -2.51 -9.34 -5.73
N GLN A 106 -2.37 -9.32 -4.41
CA GLN A 106 -3.46 -8.95 -3.50
C GLN A 106 -3.83 -7.47 -3.64
N VAL A 107 -2.84 -6.57 -3.66
CA VAL A 107 -3.03 -5.12 -3.90
C VAL A 107 -3.78 -4.90 -5.23
N ASN A 108 -3.37 -5.59 -6.29
CA ASN A 108 -3.96 -5.44 -7.62
C ASN A 108 -5.37 -6.05 -7.73
N GLN A 109 -5.59 -7.26 -7.23
CA GLN A 109 -6.87 -7.97 -7.37
C GLN A 109 -7.98 -7.38 -6.49
N VAL A 110 -7.65 -7.01 -5.25
CA VAL A 110 -8.65 -6.58 -4.27
C VAL A 110 -9.09 -5.14 -4.53
N SER A 111 -8.18 -4.31 -5.05
CA SER A 111 -8.36 -2.87 -4.91
C SER A 111 -8.26 -2.10 -6.22
N LEU A 112 -7.18 -2.22 -7.00
CA LEU A 112 -7.02 -1.41 -8.22
C LEU A 112 -8.22 -1.55 -9.17
N LYS A 113 -8.69 -2.77 -9.45
CA LYS A 113 -9.85 -2.98 -10.34
C LYS A 113 -11.16 -2.32 -9.88
N LYS A 114 -11.38 -2.22 -8.56
CA LYS A 114 -12.56 -1.56 -7.99
C LYS A 114 -12.37 -0.05 -7.95
N THR A 115 -11.19 0.40 -7.57
CA THR A 115 -10.81 1.80 -7.48
C THR A 115 -10.76 2.47 -8.86
N TYR A 116 -10.33 1.76 -9.93
CA TYR A 116 -10.35 2.28 -11.30
C TYR A 116 -11.76 2.70 -11.74
N LYS A 117 -12.80 1.96 -11.35
CA LYS A 117 -14.20 2.36 -11.65
C LYS A 117 -14.59 3.67 -10.96
N CYS A 118 -13.96 4.00 -9.84
CA CYS A 118 -14.19 5.20 -9.06
C CYS A 118 -13.30 6.40 -9.46
N ILE A 119 -12.27 6.14 -10.28
CA ILE A 119 -11.38 7.17 -10.82
C ILE A 119 -11.84 7.59 -12.22
N VAL A 120 -12.30 6.63 -13.03
CA VAL A 120 -12.64 6.83 -14.45
C VAL A 120 -14.09 7.31 -14.64
N PHE A 121 -14.97 7.10 -13.66
CA PHE A 121 -16.36 7.59 -13.65
C PHE A 121 -16.61 8.48 -12.43
#